data_AF-A0A935RRZ0-F1
#
_entry.id   AF-A0A935RRZ0-F1
#
_cell.length_a   1.000
_cell.length_b   1.000
_cell.length_c   1.000
_cell.angle_alpha   90.00
_cell.angle_beta   90.00
_cell.angle_gamma   90.00
#
_symmetry.space_group_name_H-M   'P 1'
#
loop_
_entity.id
_entity.type
_entity.pdbx_description
1 polymer ?
#
loop_
_entity_poly.entity_id
_entity_poly.type
_entity_poly.pdbx_seq_one_letter_code
_entity_poly.pdbx_strand_id
1 'polypeptide(L)'
;MARSFTDGIAFGIHPMRVESVAWVTERKDVLFGAFYLGALLQYIKYKHDQKSSRWIWMTLLFTLSLFSKIQAVSLPLSMMAVDYFMDKKWDIKSILNKIPFLLLSLAFGLYGIHTLKEFGSLATVEDTTNFNFIQRLFVGAFSFTLYLIKLILPFRMSPLYPYPNSFPWYFYPSMLIAPAILYTLYITYKKEYKAIFFGLAFFIVNIVFLLQILGAGQGYLADRFTYIAYLGLFFMAGFYIDRYLSENSAKSNMVYGVAGVYLFVFACMTFQQNKIWENSATLWTHVLKYYKQTTLPYGNRANYYRDNKMYKEALADYNATISMKDAQPQAYNSRARLYFDIAKNQDTLITCTQ
;
A
#
# COMPACT_ATOMS: atom_id res chain seq x y z
N MET A 1 27.49 -7.83 0.07
CA MET A 1 26.84 -8.00 1.40
C MET A 1 26.56 -6.65 2.07
N ALA A 2 27.55 -5.76 2.27
CA ALA A 2 27.32 -4.42 2.85
C ALA A 2 26.42 -3.49 2.01
N ARG A 3 26.37 -3.66 0.68
CA ARG A 3 25.60 -2.79 -0.23
C ARG A 3 24.13 -3.20 -0.40
N SER A 4 23.80 -4.49 -0.22
CA SER A 4 22.40 -4.94 -0.11
C SER A 4 21.75 -4.52 1.22
N PHE A 5 22.57 -4.19 2.22
CA PHE A 5 22.10 -3.72 3.53
C PHE A 5 21.60 -2.27 3.46
N THR A 6 22.24 -1.40 2.67
CA THR A 6 21.79 0.00 2.50
C THR A 6 20.44 0.09 1.80
N ASP A 7 20.19 -0.76 0.81
CA ASP A 7 18.88 -0.83 0.13
C ASP A 7 17.78 -1.32 1.09
N GLY A 8 18.11 -2.30 1.93
CA GLY A 8 17.21 -2.80 2.98
C GLY A 8 16.89 -1.73 4.04
N ILE A 9 17.89 -0.95 4.46
CA ILE A 9 17.69 0.17 5.39
C ILE A 9 16.85 1.27 4.75
N ALA A 10 17.16 1.68 3.53
CA ALA A 10 16.42 2.71 2.81
C ALA A 10 14.95 2.31 2.62
N PHE A 11 14.72 1.03 2.31
CA PHE A 11 13.39 0.45 2.25
C PHE A 11 12.68 0.49 3.60
N GLY A 12 13.34 0.04 4.68
CA GLY A 12 12.75 -0.09 6.01
C GLY A 12 12.47 1.24 6.70
N ILE A 13 13.34 2.24 6.51
CA ILE A 13 13.22 3.58 7.09
C ILE A 13 12.22 4.46 6.31
N HIS A 14 11.78 4.05 5.12
CA HIS A 14 10.93 4.89 4.28
C HIS A 14 9.58 5.22 4.98
N PRO A 15 9.15 6.50 5.07
CA PRO A 15 7.94 6.92 5.80
C PRO A 15 6.64 6.23 5.38
N MET A 16 6.54 5.85 4.10
CA MET A 16 5.43 5.06 3.56
C MET A 16 5.29 3.65 4.17
N ARG A 17 6.25 3.18 4.99
CA ARG A 17 6.20 1.88 5.68
C ARG A 17 5.52 1.93 7.04
N VAL A 18 5.36 3.12 7.61
CA VAL A 18 4.84 3.30 8.97
C VAL A 18 3.50 2.62 9.15
N GLU A 19 2.58 2.79 8.20
CA GLU A 19 1.25 2.18 8.27
C GLU A 19 1.32 0.65 8.37
N SER A 20 2.18 0.00 7.59
CA SER A 20 2.33 -1.46 7.60
C SER A 20 2.92 -2.00 8.91
N VAL A 21 3.60 -1.17 9.71
CA VAL A 21 4.30 -1.59 10.94
C VAL A 21 3.57 -1.13 12.20
N ALA A 22 3.11 0.12 12.23
CA ALA A 22 2.47 0.73 13.41
C ALA A 22 1.01 0.29 13.55
N TRP A 23 0.32 -0.01 12.45
CA TRP A 23 -1.09 -0.40 12.52
C TRP A 23 -1.25 -1.90 12.72
N VAL A 24 -1.83 -2.28 13.86
CA VAL A 24 -2.02 -3.68 14.28
C VAL A 24 -2.79 -4.53 13.25
N THR A 25 -3.72 -3.93 12.51
CA THR A 25 -4.50 -4.62 11.45
C THR A 25 -3.66 -4.93 10.21
N GLU A 26 -2.54 -4.21 10.01
CA GLU A 26 -1.62 -4.41 8.89
C GLU A 26 -0.46 -5.36 9.20
N ARG A 27 -0.50 -6.08 10.33
CA ARG A 27 0.40 -7.22 10.58
C ARG A 27 0.40 -8.24 9.43
N LYS A 28 -0.73 -8.36 8.72
CA LYS A 28 -0.87 -9.16 7.49
C LYS A 28 0.11 -8.73 6.39
N ASP A 29 0.47 -7.45 6.28
CA ASP A 29 1.37 -6.92 5.24
C ASP A 29 2.81 -7.35 5.48
N VAL A 30 3.26 -7.30 6.73
CA VAL A 30 4.60 -7.77 7.13
C VAL A 30 4.71 -9.29 6.92
N LEU A 31 3.69 -10.04 7.32
CA LEU A 31 3.64 -11.50 7.16
C LEU A 31 3.60 -11.91 5.68
N PHE A 32 2.72 -11.28 4.91
CA PHE A 32 2.65 -11.39 3.45
C PHE A 32 4.03 -11.15 2.83
N GLY A 33 4.69 -10.04 3.18
CA GLY A 33 5.97 -9.67 2.61
C GLY A 33 7.10 -10.64 2.95
N ALA A 34 7.15 -11.13 4.19
CA ALA A 34 8.14 -12.12 4.62
C ALA A 34 8.03 -13.41 3.82
N PHE A 35 6.81 -13.96 3.68
CA PHE A 35 6.58 -15.17 2.89
C PHE A 35 6.76 -14.95 1.39
N TYR A 36 6.34 -13.80 0.87
CA TYR A 36 6.49 -13.44 -0.55
C TYR A 36 7.96 -13.38 -0.96
N LEU A 37 8.78 -12.65 -0.19
CA LEU A 37 10.22 -12.54 -0.45
C LEU A 37 10.95 -13.84 -0.15
N GLY A 38 10.50 -14.61 0.84
CA GLY A 38 10.99 -15.96 1.09
C GLY A 38 10.80 -16.88 -0.11
N ALA A 39 9.60 -16.89 -0.70
CA ALA A 39 9.30 -17.67 -1.89
C ALA A 39 10.13 -17.21 -3.10
N LEU A 40 10.27 -15.89 -3.31
CA LEU A 40 11.10 -15.34 -4.38
C LEU A 40 12.59 -15.66 -4.19
N LEU A 41 13.09 -15.68 -2.95
CA LEU A 41 14.45 -16.09 -2.63
C LEU A 41 14.68 -17.57 -2.95
N GLN A 42 13.73 -18.45 -2.62
CA GLN A 42 13.84 -19.87 -3.00
C GLN A 42 13.79 -20.05 -4.51
N TYR A 43 12.99 -19.24 -5.22
CA TYR A 43 12.99 -19.23 -6.69
C TYR A 43 14.36 -18.85 -7.26
N ILE A 44 14.98 -17.77 -6.77
CA ILE A 44 16.32 -17.36 -7.20
C ILE A 44 17.36 -18.46 -6.91
N LYS A 45 17.30 -19.09 -5.73
CA LYS A 45 18.20 -20.20 -5.38
C LYS A 45 17.97 -21.42 -6.26
N TYR A 46 16.72 -21.76 -6.57
CA TYR A 46 16.36 -22.84 -7.48
C TYR A 46 16.98 -22.63 -8.87
N LYS A 47 16.99 -21.39 -9.38
CA LYS A 47 17.64 -21.11 -10.68
C LYS A 47 19.13 -21.42 -10.69
N HIS A 48 19.80 -21.34 -9.54
CA HIS A 48 21.22 -21.65 -9.40
C HIS A 48 21.50 -23.12 -9.12
N ASP A 49 20.75 -23.77 -8.21
CA ASP A 49 21.05 -25.13 -7.72
C ASP A 49 20.12 -26.22 -8.26
N GLN A 50 19.00 -25.86 -8.88
CA GLN A 50 17.96 -26.73 -9.44
C GLN A 50 17.47 -27.84 -8.47
N LYS A 51 17.60 -27.63 -7.15
CA LYS A 51 17.21 -28.63 -6.15
C LYS A 51 15.69 -28.70 -6.00
N SER A 52 15.11 -29.89 -6.03
CA SER A 52 13.66 -30.11 -5.83
C SER A 52 13.14 -29.61 -4.47
N SER A 53 13.99 -29.58 -3.44
CA SER A 53 13.60 -29.00 -2.14
C SER A 53 13.26 -27.51 -2.22
N ARG A 54 13.85 -26.76 -3.16
CA ARG A 54 13.54 -25.34 -3.37
C ARG A 54 12.11 -25.15 -3.85
N TRP A 55 11.61 -26.06 -4.69
CA TRP A 55 10.22 -26.05 -5.14
C TRP A 55 9.25 -26.22 -3.99
N ILE A 56 9.52 -27.16 -3.08
CA ILE A 56 8.67 -27.42 -1.92
C ILE A 56 8.59 -26.15 -1.05
N TRP A 57 9.74 -25.56 -0.71
CA TRP A 57 9.78 -24.34 0.09
C TRP A 57 9.14 -23.14 -0.60
N MET A 58 9.37 -22.99 -1.91
CA MET A 58 8.77 -21.93 -2.71
C MET A 58 7.24 -22.03 -2.72
N THR A 59 6.69 -23.22 -2.97
CA THR A 59 5.24 -23.47 -2.94
C THR A 59 4.66 -23.24 -1.56
N LEU A 60 5.28 -23.76 -0.50
CA LEU A 60 4.82 -23.58 0.87
C LEU A 60 4.77 -22.09 1.25
N LEU A 61 5.86 -21.36 1.02
CA LEU A 61 5.94 -19.94 1.34
C LEU A 61 4.95 -19.13 0.50
N PHE A 62 4.77 -19.47 -0.78
CA PHE A 62 3.79 -18.79 -1.62
C PHE A 62 2.35 -18.99 -1.12
N THR A 63 1.98 -20.22 -0.76
CA THR A 63 0.66 -20.51 -0.17
C THR A 63 0.44 -19.75 1.13
N LEU A 64 1.43 -19.71 2.03
CA LEU A 64 1.34 -18.91 3.26
C LEU A 64 1.20 -17.40 2.96
N SER A 65 1.87 -16.91 1.91
CA SER A 65 1.74 -15.54 1.45
C SER A 65 0.31 -15.23 0.96
N LEU A 66 -0.29 -16.14 0.18
CA LEU A 66 -1.69 -16.04 -0.28
C LEU A 66 -2.70 -16.02 0.87
N PHE A 67 -2.50 -16.86 1.88
CA PHE A 67 -3.33 -16.86 3.10
C PHE A 67 -3.14 -15.60 3.95
N SER A 68 -1.98 -14.93 3.84
CA SER A 68 -1.73 -13.68 4.55
C SER A 68 -2.40 -12.49 3.85
N LYS A 69 -2.27 -12.41 2.51
CA LYS A 69 -2.85 -11.32 1.72
C LYS A 69 -3.07 -11.75 0.27
N ILE A 70 -4.27 -11.47 -0.26
CA ILE A 70 -4.63 -11.70 -1.67
C ILE A 70 -3.61 -11.09 -2.66
N GLN A 71 -2.92 -10.01 -2.28
CA GLN A 71 -1.89 -9.37 -3.11
C GLN A 71 -0.76 -10.32 -3.56
N ALA A 72 -0.55 -11.43 -2.85
CA ALA A 72 0.46 -12.43 -3.20
C ALA A 72 0.25 -13.08 -4.59
N VAL A 73 -0.95 -13.00 -5.18
CA VAL A 73 -1.23 -13.46 -6.57
C VAL A 73 -0.29 -12.85 -7.63
N SER A 74 0.41 -11.76 -7.29
CA SER A 74 1.44 -11.14 -8.13
C SER A 74 2.81 -11.86 -8.13
N LEU A 75 3.02 -12.87 -7.27
CA LEU A 75 4.30 -13.58 -7.14
C LEU A 75 4.80 -14.23 -8.44
N PRO A 76 4.00 -15.05 -9.17
CA PRO A 76 4.49 -15.66 -10.40
C PRO A 76 4.87 -14.63 -11.47
N LEU A 77 4.18 -13.49 -11.52
CA LEU A 77 4.54 -12.38 -12.40
C LEU A 77 5.87 -11.73 -11.97
N SER A 78 6.13 -11.64 -10.66
CA SER A 78 7.43 -11.18 -10.15
C SER A 78 8.56 -12.18 -10.45
N MET A 79 8.27 -13.49 -10.45
CA MET A 79 9.22 -14.50 -10.92
C MET A 79 9.57 -14.32 -12.41
N MET A 80 8.61 -13.90 -13.24
CA MET A 80 8.88 -13.59 -14.66
C MET A 80 9.78 -12.34 -14.80
N ALA A 81 9.65 -11.35 -13.92
CA ALA A 81 10.58 -10.22 -13.88
C ALA A 81 12.00 -10.70 -13.51
N VAL A 82 12.13 -11.58 -12.51
CA VAL A 82 13.42 -12.22 -12.15
C VAL A 82 14.01 -13.00 -13.31
N ASP A 83 13.19 -13.72 -14.09
CA ASP A 83 13.66 -14.45 -15.27
C ASP A 83 14.31 -13.56 -16.30
N TYR A 84 13.68 -12.44 -16.62
CA TYR A 84 14.26 -11.50 -17.56
C TYR A 84 15.60 -10.95 -17.05
N PHE A 85 15.67 -10.62 -15.76
CA PHE A 85 16.89 -10.09 -15.16
C PHE A 85 18.06 -11.09 -15.24
N MET A 86 17.81 -12.36 -14.90
CA MET A 86 18.83 -13.41 -14.86
C MET A 86 19.16 -13.97 -16.25
N ASP A 87 18.14 -14.31 -17.05
CA ASP A 87 18.32 -15.14 -18.27
C ASP A 87 18.25 -14.33 -19.57
N LYS A 88 17.95 -13.02 -19.51
CA LYS A 88 17.72 -12.11 -20.65
C LYS A 88 16.51 -12.41 -21.55
N LYS A 89 15.90 -13.58 -21.41
CA LYS A 89 14.76 -14.00 -22.24
C LYS A 89 13.77 -14.79 -21.40
N TRP A 90 12.51 -14.71 -21.79
CA TRP A 90 11.49 -15.62 -21.28
C TRP A 90 11.49 -16.89 -22.11
N ASP A 91 12.09 -17.94 -21.56
CA ASP A 91 11.99 -19.27 -22.16
C ASP A 91 10.60 -19.85 -21.91
N ILE A 92 10.02 -20.49 -22.93
CA ILE A 92 8.69 -21.12 -22.85
C ILE A 92 8.68 -22.16 -21.72
N LYS A 93 9.77 -22.94 -21.56
CA LYS A 93 9.87 -23.90 -20.45
C LYS A 93 9.81 -23.22 -19.09
N SER A 94 10.43 -22.05 -18.96
CA SER A 94 10.38 -21.25 -17.72
C SER A 94 8.96 -20.77 -17.41
N ILE A 95 8.20 -20.37 -18.43
CA ILE A 95 6.79 -19.96 -18.28
C ILE A 95 5.92 -21.17 -17.91
N LEU A 96 6.09 -22.31 -18.59
CA LEU A 96 5.34 -23.55 -18.33
C LEU A 96 5.55 -24.03 -16.89
N ASN A 97 6.77 -23.96 -16.37
CA ASN A 97 7.07 -24.29 -14.97
C ASN A 97 6.28 -23.41 -13.98
N LYS A 98 5.84 -22.20 -14.36
CA LYS A 98 5.07 -21.31 -13.48
C LYS A 98 3.56 -21.54 -13.53
N ILE A 99 3.06 -22.40 -14.40
CA ILE A 99 1.63 -22.69 -14.53
C ILE A 99 1.00 -23.07 -13.17
N PRO A 100 1.59 -23.95 -12.33
CA PRO A 100 1.00 -24.27 -11.04
C PRO A 100 0.82 -23.04 -10.14
N PHE A 101 1.79 -22.12 -10.13
CA PHE A 101 1.70 -20.88 -9.36
C PHE A 101 0.71 -19.87 -9.94
N LEU A 102 0.60 -19.82 -11.28
CA LEU A 102 -0.39 -19.00 -11.98
C LEU A 102 -1.82 -19.50 -11.72
N LEU A 103 -2.03 -20.82 -11.75
CA LEU A 103 -3.33 -21.43 -11.42
C LEU A 103 -3.70 -21.19 -9.96
N LEU A 104 -2.75 -21.32 -9.03
CA LEU A 104 -2.99 -21.02 -7.62
C LEU A 104 -3.29 -19.52 -7.40
N SER A 105 -2.58 -18.64 -8.11
CA SER A 105 -2.84 -17.19 -8.10
C SER A 105 -4.24 -16.87 -8.63
N LEU A 106 -4.64 -17.50 -9.73
CA LEU A 106 -5.96 -17.31 -10.33
C LEU A 106 -7.07 -17.80 -9.38
N ALA A 107 -6.91 -18.98 -8.79
CA ALA A 107 -7.87 -19.54 -7.84
C ALA A 107 -8.08 -18.63 -6.62
N PHE A 108 -6.99 -18.21 -5.96
CA PHE A 108 -7.07 -17.29 -4.81
C PHE A 108 -7.54 -15.88 -5.21
N GLY A 109 -7.15 -15.40 -6.39
CA GLY A 109 -7.61 -14.12 -6.91
C GLY A 109 -9.12 -14.08 -7.14
N LEU A 110 -9.67 -15.11 -7.81
CA LEU A 110 -11.11 -15.25 -8.04
C LEU A 110 -11.88 -15.43 -6.73
N TYR A 111 -11.39 -16.28 -5.83
CA TYR A 111 -11.98 -16.47 -4.50
C TYR A 111 -11.97 -15.17 -3.68
N GLY A 112 -10.88 -14.40 -3.75
CA GLY A 112 -10.78 -13.11 -3.09
C GLY A 112 -11.71 -12.04 -3.66
N ILE A 113 -11.92 -12.00 -4.98
CA ILE A 113 -12.93 -11.12 -5.60
C ILE A 113 -14.34 -11.50 -5.12
N HIS A 114 -14.65 -12.80 -5.09
CA HIS A 114 -15.94 -13.30 -4.64
C HIS A 114 -16.22 -12.89 -3.19
N THR A 115 -15.28 -13.16 -2.28
CA THR A 115 -15.41 -12.80 -0.85
C THR A 115 -15.51 -11.28 -0.64
N LEU A 116 -14.69 -10.48 -1.33
CA LEU A 116 -14.78 -9.01 -1.22
C LEU A 116 -16.13 -8.46 -1.70
N LYS A 117 -16.76 -9.12 -2.68
CA LYS A 117 -18.12 -8.80 -3.13
C LYS A 117 -19.15 -9.15 -2.07
N GLU A 118 -19.06 -10.32 -1.45
CA GLU A 118 -20.00 -10.77 -0.41
C GLU A 118 -19.94 -9.87 0.84
N PHE A 119 -18.75 -9.42 1.23
CA PHE A 119 -18.57 -8.51 2.37
C PHE A 119 -18.79 -7.01 2.03
N GLY A 120 -19.31 -6.70 0.83
CA GLY A 120 -19.60 -5.31 0.42
C GLY A 120 -18.35 -4.40 0.39
N SER A 121 -17.16 -4.97 0.26
CA SER A 121 -15.89 -4.24 0.27
C SER A 121 -15.44 -3.78 -1.12
N LEU A 122 -16.03 -4.35 -2.17
CA LEU A 122 -15.97 -3.81 -3.52
C LEU A 122 -17.03 -2.72 -3.67
N ALA A 123 -16.71 -1.69 -4.45
CA ALA A 123 -17.65 -0.65 -4.84
C ALA A 123 -18.85 -1.31 -5.53
N THR A 124 -19.94 -1.45 -4.78
CA THR A 124 -21.27 -1.63 -5.33
C THR A 124 -21.64 -0.35 -6.08
N VAL A 125 -22.55 -0.47 -7.03
CA VAL A 125 -23.01 0.65 -7.88
C VAL A 125 -23.54 1.84 -7.05
N GLU A 126 -23.80 1.65 -5.75
CA GLU A 126 -24.45 2.62 -4.89
C GLU A 126 -23.56 3.25 -3.79
N ASP A 127 -22.39 2.71 -3.42
CA ASP A 127 -21.88 2.98 -2.06
C ASP A 127 -20.71 3.94 -1.85
N THR A 128 -19.98 4.47 -2.85
CA THR A 128 -18.91 5.45 -2.52
C THR A 128 -18.56 6.45 -3.61
N THR A 129 -18.67 6.08 -4.88
CA THR A 129 -18.34 6.95 -6.01
C THR A 129 -19.16 6.58 -7.25
N ASN A 130 -19.81 7.58 -7.85
CA ASN A 130 -20.46 7.46 -9.16
C ASN A 130 -19.44 7.41 -10.32
N PHE A 131 -18.26 6.81 -10.11
CA PHE A 131 -17.21 6.75 -11.11
C PHE A 131 -17.32 5.51 -11.99
N ASN A 132 -17.44 5.74 -13.29
CA ASN A 132 -17.45 4.68 -14.30
C ASN A 132 -16.06 4.05 -14.47
N PHE A 133 -15.99 2.94 -15.21
CA PHE A 133 -14.73 2.21 -15.43
C PHE A 133 -13.61 3.09 -16.02
N ILE A 134 -13.93 3.97 -16.98
CA ILE A 134 -12.95 4.86 -17.61
C ILE A 134 -12.38 5.84 -16.58
N GLN A 135 -13.23 6.47 -15.77
CA GLN A 135 -12.80 7.34 -14.67
C GLN A 135 -11.92 6.60 -13.66
N ARG A 136 -12.20 5.32 -13.39
CA ARG A 136 -11.37 4.49 -12.52
C ARG A 136 -9.99 4.18 -13.13
N LEU A 137 -9.85 4.11 -14.45
CA LEU A 137 -8.53 4.03 -15.09
C LEU A 137 -7.69 5.29 -14.83
N PHE A 138 -8.30 6.47 -14.93
CA PHE A 138 -7.63 7.73 -14.58
C PHE A 138 -7.27 7.79 -13.09
N VAL A 139 -8.16 7.32 -12.19
CA VAL A 139 -7.83 7.19 -10.76
C VAL A 139 -6.61 6.29 -10.57
N GLY A 140 -6.57 5.14 -11.24
CA GLY A 140 -5.44 4.22 -11.15
C GLY A 140 -4.15 4.82 -11.70
N ALA A 141 -4.20 5.53 -12.82
CA ALA A 141 -3.06 6.24 -13.39
C ALA A 141 -2.56 7.36 -12.46
N PHE A 142 -3.47 8.09 -11.83
CA PHE A 142 -3.16 9.11 -10.84
C PHE A 142 -2.50 8.52 -9.60
N SER A 143 -3.07 7.44 -9.03
CA SER A 143 -2.49 6.75 -7.88
C SER A 143 -1.12 6.17 -8.20
N PHE A 144 -0.93 5.59 -9.39
CA PHE A 144 0.37 5.11 -9.85
C PHE A 144 1.41 6.24 -9.89
N THR A 145 1.03 7.38 -10.46
CA THR A 145 1.89 8.56 -10.55
C THR A 145 2.25 9.08 -9.15
N LEU A 146 1.27 9.16 -8.24
CA LEU A 146 1.51 9.55 -6.86
C LEU A 146 2.44 8.59 -6.13
N TYR A 147 2.35 7.28 -6.38
CA TYR A 147 3.29 6.32 -5.79
C TYR A 147 4.72 6.54 -6.30
N LEU A 148 4.93 6.91 -7.57
CA LEU A 148 6.26 7.26 -8.05
C LEU A 148 6.78 8.56 -7.41
N ILE A 149 5.93 9.58 -7.27
CA ILE A 149 6.32 10.85 -6.63
C ILE A 149 6.62 10.64 -5.14
N LYS A 150 5.77 9.90 -4.43
CA LYS A 150 5.91 9.63 -2.98
C LYS A 150 7.11 8.75 -2.62
N LEU A 151 7.69 8.04 -3.59
CA LEU A 151 8.98 7.35 -3.40
C LEU A 151 10.10 8.36 -3.16
N ILE A 152 10.10 9.46 -3.92
CA ILE A 152 11.16 10.48 -3.86
C ILE A 152 10.83 11.51 -2.78
N LEU A 153 9.58 11.92 -2.71
CA LEU A 153 9.09 12.95 -1.79
C LEU A 153 7.80 12.47 -1.11
N PRO A 154 7.91 11.80 0.06
CA PRO A 154 6.72 11.35 0.79
C PRO A 154 5.99 12.55 1.42
N PHE A 155 5.00 13.10 0.72
CA PHE A 155 4.16 14.20 1.22
C PHE A 155 2.76 13.71 1.61
N ARG A 156 2.11 14.47 2.50
CA ARG A 156 0.71 14.28 2.94
C ARG A 156 0.34 12.80 3.14
N MET A 157 1.12 12.10 3.95
CA MET A 157 0.83 10.70 4.30
C MET A 157 -0.39 10.67 5.22
N SER A 158 -1.49 10.13 4.74
CA SER A 158 -2.79 10.11 5.40
C SER A 158 -3.28 8.67 5.54
N PRO A 159 -3.82 8.27 6.70
CA PRO A 159 -4.49 6.97 6.86
C PRO A 159 -5.66 6.74 5.88
N LEU A 160 -6.27 7.83 5.41
CA LEU A 160 -7.40 7.79 4.47
C LEU A 160 -7.24 8.84 3.38
N TYR A 161 -7.47 8.41 2.13
CA TYR A 161 -7.56 9.27 0.95
C TYR A 161 -8.96 9.10 0.34
N PRO A 162 -9.98 9.82 0.86
CA PRO A 162 -11.35 9.63 0.42
C PRO A 162 -11.49 10.01 -1.05
N TYR A 163 -12.40 9.33 -1.74
CA TYR A 163 -12.71 9.70 -3.11
C TYR A 163 -13.35 11.09 -3.16
N PRO A 164 -13.04 11.90 -4.20
CA PRO A 164 -13.68 13.18 -4.37
C PRO A 164 -15.14 12.99 -4.83
N ASN A 165 -16.04 13.87 -4.34
CA ASN A 165 -17.48 13.82 -4.66
C ASN A 165 -17.78 13.96 -6.15
N SER A 166 -16.92 14.68 -6.88
CA SER A 166 -16.99 14.86 -8.32
C SER A 166 -15.65 14.50 -8.93
N PHE A 167 -15.67 14.01 -10.17
CA PHE A 167 -14.44 13.62 -10.87
C PHE A 167 -13.56 14.87 -11.15
N PRO A 168 -12.38 14.98 -10.51
CA PRO A 168 -11.59 16.19 -10.59
C PRO A 168 -10.77 16.25 -11.87
N TRP A 169 -10.56 17.47 -12.38
CA TRP A 169 -9.82 17.69 -13.64
C TRP A 169 -8.36 17.21 -13.57
N TYR A 170 -7.72 17.23 -12.39
CA TYR A 170 -6.32 16.84 -12.23
C TYR A 170 -6.08 15.33 -12.39
N PHE A 171 -7.12 14.51 -12.47
CA PHE A 171 -6.98 13.11 -12.83
C PHE A 171 -6.71 12.92 -14.34
N TYR A 172 -7.24 13.77 -15.23
CA TYR A 172 -7.09 13.59 -16.68
C TYR A 172 -5.63 13.56 -17.18
N PRO A 173 -4.75 14.49 -16.77
CA PRO A 173 -3.36 14.49 -17.24
C PRO A 173 -2.57 13.24 -16.82
N SER A 174 -2.98 12.57 -15.75
CA SER A 174 -2.27 11.39 -15.23
C SER A 174 -2.29 10.20 -16.20
N MET A 175 -3.21 10.18 -17.16
CA MET A 175 -3.30 9.07 -18.12
C MET A 175 -2.06 8.93 -19.01
N LEU A 176 -1.31 10.03 -19.19
CA LEU A 176 -0.05 10.05 -19.92
C LEU A 176 1.03 9.14 -19.32
N ILE A 177 0.89 8.76 -18.04
CA ILE A 177 1.84 7.85 -17.40
C ILE A 177 1.82 6.46 -18.04
N ALA A 178 0.66 5.98 -18.51
CA ALA A 178 0.55 4.65 -19.11
C ALA A 178 1.39 4.48 -20.38
N PRO A 179 1.26 5.33 -21.43
CA PRO A 179 2.14 5.24 -22.59
C PRO A 179 3.60 5.52 -22.25
N ALA A 180 3.90 6.41 -21.29
CA ALA A 180 5.28 6.69 -20.86
C ALA A 180 5.95 5.44 -20.24
N ILE A 181 5.24 4.70 -19.38
CA ILE A 181 5.73 3.44 -18.79
C ILE A 181 5.93 2.39 -19.88
N LEU A 182 4.94 2.20 -20.78
CA LEU A 182 5.04 1.20 -21.84
C LEU A 182 6.23 1.49 -22.77
N TYR A 183 6.43 2.76 -23.13
CA TYR A 183 7.60 3.18 -23.91
C TYR A 183 8.91 2.94 -23.14
N THR A 184 8.95 3.25 -21.84
CA THR A 184 10.13 3.02 -21.00
C THR A 184 10.46 1.53 -20.90
N LEU A 185 9.46 0.67 -20.70
CA LEU A 185 9.64 -0.79 -20.69
C LEU A 185 10.14 -1.29 -22.06
N TYR A 186 9.57 -0.79 -23.16
CA TYR A 186 10.00 -1.16 -24.51
C TYR A 186 11.46 -0.76 -24.77
N ILE A 187 11.85 0.48 -24.46
CA ILE A 187 13.22 0.96 -24.67
C ILE A 187 14.21 0.25 -23.77
N THR A 188 13.88 0.04 -22.50
CA THR A 188 14.77 -0.66 -21.56
C THR A 188 14.94 -2.13 -21.92
N TYR A 189 13.88 -2.77 -22.43
CA TYR A 189 13.96 -4.10 -23.01
C TYR A 189 14.86 -4.14 -24.24
N LYS A 190 14.64 -3.24 -25.21
CA LYS A 190 15.39 -3.18 -26.47
C LYS A 190 16.88 -2.84 -26.26
N LYS A 191 17.19 -1.97 -25.29
CA LYS A 191 18.56 -1.57 -24.95
C LYS A 191 19.24 -2.47 -23.90
N GLU A 192 18.59 -3.56 -23.49
CA GLU A 192 19.07 -4.47 -22.44
C GLU A 192 19.41 -3.78 -21.10
N TYR A 193 18.69 -2.72 -20.74
CA TYR A 193 18.81 -2.08 -19.42
C TYR A 193 18.07 -2.90 -18.35
N LYS A 194 18.62 -4.08 -18.04
CA LYS A 194 17.98 -5.11 -17.22
C LYS A 194 17.51 -4.63 -15.86
N ALA A 195 18.35 -3.83 -15.18
CA ALA A 195 18.03 -3.34 -13.83
C ALA A 195 16.83 -2.38 -13.84
N ILE A 196 16.75 -1.50 -14.85
CA ILE A 196 15.60 -0.58 -15.01
C ILE A 196 14.34 -1.38 -15.36
N PHE A 197 14.44 -2.28 -16.33
CA PHE A 197 13.30 -3.10 -16.72
C PHE A 197 12.79 -3.94 -15.53
N PHE A 198 13.68 -4.63 -14.83
CA PHE A 198 13.33 -5.42 -13.65
C PHE A 198 12.67 -4.56 -12.58
N GLY A 199 13.28 -3.44 -12.21
CA GLY A 199 12.76 -2.57 -11.16
C GLY A 199 11.37 -2.02 -11.47
N LEU A 200 11.16 -1.56 -12.70
CA LEU A 200 9.85 -1.07 -13.16
C LEU A 200 8.83 -2.20 -13.30
N ALA A 201 9.18 -3.32 -13.92
CA ALA A 201 8.28 -4.46 -14.07
C ALA A 201 7.84 -5.02 -12.71
N PHE A 202 8.78 -5.18 -11.78
CA PHE A 202 8.50 -5.62 -10.42
C PHE A 202 7.57 -4.64 -9.70
N PHE A 203 7.80 -3.33 -9.81
CA PHE A 203 6.91 -2.32 -9.25
C PHE A 203 5.49 -2.41 -9.82
N ILE A 204 5.35 -2.47 -11.15
CA ILE A 204 4.07 -2.52 -11.85
C ILE A 204 3.27 -3.76 -11.44
N VAL A 205 3.91 -4.93 -11.50
CA VAL A 205 3.29 -6.22 -11.15
C VAL A 205 2.74 -6.21 -9.72
N ASN A 206 3.44 -5.58 -8.78
CA ASN A 206 3.05 -5.58 -7.38
C ASN A 206 2.08 -4.45 -7.01
N ILE A 207 1.92 -3.42 -7.85
CA ILE A 207 1.02 -2.29 -7.58
C ILE A 207 -0.28 -2.35 -8.39
N VAL A 208 -0.32 -3.04 -9.54
CA VAL A 208 -1.46 -3.00 -10.47
C VAL A 208 -2.80 -3.38 -9.82
N PHE A 209 -2.80 -4.38 -8.94
CA PHE A 209 -3.99 -4.84 -8.23
C PHE A 209 -4.46 -3.87 -7.12
N LEU A 210 -3.68 -2.84 -6.82
CA LEU A 210 -3.92 -1.87 -5.75
C LEU A 210 -4.28 -0.47 -6.28
N LEU A 211 -4.28 -0.28 -7.60
CA LEU A 211 -4.58 1.00 -8.25
C LEU A 211 -6.08 1.37 -8.24
N GLN A 212 -6.90 0.67 -7.45
CA GLN A 212 -8.31 1.02 -7.23
C GLN A 212 -9.17 1.08 -8.51
N ILE A 213 -8.71 0.44 -9.61
CA ILE A 213 -9.45 0.35 -10.87
C ILE A 213 -10.76 -0.44 -10.67
N LEU A 214 -10.73 -1.50 -9.86
CA LEU A 214 -11.92 -2.27 -9.47
C LEU A 214 -12.68 -1.66 -8.28
N GLY A 215 -12.14 -0.61 -7.65
CA GLY A 215 -12.75 0.09 -6.52
C GLY A 215 -12.94 -0.78 -5.29
N ALA A 216 -11.91 -0.97 -4.48
CA ALA A 216 -11.98 -1.75 -3.24
C ALA A 216 -11.58 -0.89 -2.04
N GLY A 217 -12.50 -0.70 -1.10
CA GLY A 217 -12.29 0.06 0.14
C GLY A 217 -12.60 1.56 0.04
N GLN A 218 -12.31 2.27 1.14
CA GLN A 218 -12.81 3.62 1.43
C GLN A 218 -12.00 4.77 0.79
N GLY A 219 -10.96 4.46 0.01
CA GLY A 219 -10.09 5.48 -0.56
C GLY A 219 -9.40 5.05 -1.84
N TYR A 220 -8.98 6.03 -2.65
CA TYR A 220 -8.36 5.79 -3.96
C TYR A 220 -6.83 5.55 -3.89
N LEU A 221 -6.23 5.81 -2.73
CA LEU A 221 -4.81 5.68 -2.43
C LEU A 221 -4.64 5.13 -1.01
N ALA A 222 -3.58 4.36 -0.78
CA ALA A 222 -3.13 4.01 0.56
C ALA A 222 -1.61 3.88 0.57
N ASP A 223 -0.94 4.45 1.58
CA ASP A 223 0.52 4.50 1.58
C ASP A 223 1.13 3.08 1.72
N ARG A 224 0.49 2.21 2.52
CA ARG A 224 0.87 0.79 2.69
C ARG A 224 0.91 -0.06 1.41
N PHE A 225 0.16 0.31 0.37
CA PHE A 225 0.11 -0.46 -0.89
C PHE A 225 1.47 -0.56 -1.60
N THR A 226 2.37 0.36 -1.29
CA THR A 226 3.72 0.43 -1.88
C THR A 226 4.72 -0.54 -1.24
N TYR A 227 4.33 -1.34 -0.24
CA TYR A 227 5.22 -2.16 0.57
C TYR A 227 6.14 -3.04 -0.28
N ILE A 228 5.63 -4.08 -0.94
CA ILE A 228 6.47 -4.92 -1.82
C ILE A 228 6.86 -4.20 -3.10
N ALA A 229 5.98 -3.37 -3.66
CA ALA A 229 6.18 -2.76 -4.97
C ALA A 229 7.49 -1.94 -5.05
N TYR A 230 7.81 -1.12 -4.05
CA TYR A 230 9.03 -0.29 -4.13
C TYR A 230 10.33 -1.08 -4.07
N LEU A 231 10.33 -2.36 -3.68
CA LEU A 231 11.58 -3.15 -3.70
C LEU A 231 12.21 -3.18 -5.09
N GLY A 232 11.40 -3.21 -6.15
CA GLY A 232 11.91 -3.10 -7.52
C GLY A 232 12.60 -1.76 -7.78
N LEU A 233 12.03 -0.66 -7.31
CA LEU A 233 12.58 0.68 -7.51
C LEU A 233 13.84 0.92 -6.67
N PHE A 234 13.87 0.44 -5.41
CA PHE A 234 15.07 0.47 -4.57
C PHE A 234 16.18 -0.41 -5.14
N PHE A 235 15.86 -1.60 -5.65
CA PHE A 235 16.82 -2.44 -6.35
C PHE A 235 17.44 -1.73 -7.55
N MET A 236 16.61 -1.07 -8.36
CA MET A 236 17.09 -0.29 -9.50
C MET A 236 18.03 0.84 -9.05
N ALA A 237 17.67 1.59 -8.01
CA ALA A 237 18.52 2.66 -7.48
C ALA A 237 19.85 2.12 -6.94
N GLY A 238 19.80 1.08 -6.10
CA GLY A 238 20.97 0.42 -5.51
C GLY A 238 21.92 -0.12 -6.57
N PHE A 239 21.39 -0.74 -7.63
CA PHE A 239 22.19 -1.26 -8.75
C PHE A 239 23.00 -0.17 -9.46
N TYR A 240 22.40 0.98 -9.75
CA TYR A 240 23.10 2.07 -10.45
C TYR A 240 24.04 2.86 -9.53
N ILE A 241 23.69 3.01 -8.25
CA ILE A 241 24.61 3.56 -7.25
C ILE A 241 25.85 2.67 -7.13
N ASP A 242 25.66 1.35 -7.05
CA ASP A 242 26.76 0.38 -6.97
C ASP A 242 27.69 0.47 -8.19
N ARG A 243 27.10 0.50 -9.39
CA ARG A 243 27.84 0.67 -10.65
C ARG A 243 28.59 2.00 -10.72
N TYR A 244 27.97 3.09 -10.27
CA TYR A 244 28.63 4.40 -10.26
C TYR A 244 29.84 4.42 -9.32
N LEU A 245 29.69 3.81 -8.14
CA LEU A 245 30.73 3.72 -7.12
C LEU A 245 31.89 2.79 -7.50
N SER A 246 31.63 1.73 -8.28
CA SER A 246 32.70 0.87 -8.80
C SER A 246 33.55 1.59 -9.84
N GLU A 247 32.95 2.47 -10.65
CA GLU A 247 33.64 3.27 -11.65
C GLU A 247 34.30 4.54 -11.05
N ASN A 248 33.76 5.09 -9.95
CA ASN A 248 34.17 6.38 -9.37
C ASN A 248 34.42 6.30 -7.84
N SER A 249 35.33 5.44 -7.40
CA SER A 249 35.62 5.21 -5.98
C SER A 249 35.97 6.48 -5.19
N ALA A 250 36.61 7.47 -5.83
CA ALA A 250 36.95 8.76 -5.23
C ALA A 250 35.73 9.56 -4.74
N LYS A 251 34.54 9.34 -5.33
CA LYS A 251 33.30 10.03 -4.96
C LYS A 251 32.47 9.26 -3.92
N SER A 252 32.99 8.14 -3.42
CA SER A 252 32.27 7.26 -2.49
C SER A 252 31.80 7.97 -1.22
N ASN A 253 32.66 8.79 -0.61
CA ASN A 253 32.30 9.56 0.59
C ASN A 253 31.17 10.56 0.33
N MET A 254 31.16 11.20 -0.84
CA MET A 254 30.08 12.13 -1.23
C MET A 254 28.75 11.39 -1.39
N VAL A 255 28.76 10.26 -2.10
CA VAL A 255 27.56 9.44 -2.32
C VAL A 255 27.02 8.91 -0.99
N TYR A 256 27.89 8.41 -0.10
CA TYR A 256 27.49 7.98 1.24
C TYR A 256 27.01 9.14 2.12
N GLY A 257 27.60 10.33 1.99
CA GLY A 257 27.13 11.53 2.68
C GLY A 257 25.71 11.91 2.24
N VAL A 258 25.45 11.94 0.94
CA VAL A 258 24.11 12.22 0.38
C VAL A 258 23.11 11.13 0.80
N ALA A 259 23.48 9.86 0.71
CA ALA A 259 22.63 8.75 1.17
C ALA A 259 22.36 8.83 2.69
N GLY A 260 23.35 9.23 3.50
CA GLY A 260 23.20 9.43 4.93
C GLY A 260 22.22 10.55 5.27
N VAL A 261 22.32 11.70 4.59
CA VAL A 261 21.37 12.81 4.74
C VAL A 261 19.96 12.37 4.33
N TYR A 262 19.83 11.66 3.20
CA TYR A 262 18.56 11.12 2.74
C TYR A 262 17.93 10.19 3.78
N LEU A 263 18.70 9.23 4.31
CA LEU A 263 18.24 8.30 5.34
C LEU A 263 17.86 9.03 6.63
N PHE A 264 18.62 10.04 7.05
CA PHE A 264 18.32 10.83 8.23
C PHE A 264 17.00 11.60 8.10
N VAL A 265 16.80 12.29 6.97
CA VAL A 265 15.53 13.00 6.68
C VAL A 265 14.35 12.02 6.72
N PHE A 266 14.49 10.87 6.07
CA PHE A 266 13.43 9.86 6.02
C PHE A 266 13.18 9.24 7.40
N ALA A 267 14.22 9.04 8.22
CA ALA A 267 14.06 8.60 9.61
C ALA A 267 13.30 9.62 10.45
N CYS A 268 13.62 10.91 10.33
CA CYS A 268 12.87 11.98 11.01
C CYS A 268 11.40 12.01 10.58
N MET A 269 11.13 11.88 9.28
CA MET A 269 9.77 11.84 8.74
C MET A 269 9.01 10.60 9.23
N THR A 270 9.64 9.43 9.26
CA THR A 270 9.09 8.19 9.80
C THR A 270 8.77 8.31 11.28
N PHE A 271 9.65 8.92 12.06
CA PHE A 271 9.41 9.17 13.48
C PHE A 271 8.22 10.12 13.70
N GLN A 272 8.10 11.20 12.91
CA GLN A 272 6.95 12.08 12.98
C GLN A 272 5.66 11.36 12.56
N GLN A 273 5.73 10.55 11.51
CA GLN A 273 4.59 9.80 11.02
C GLN A 273 4.10 8.78 12.05
N ASN A 274 4.98 8.11 12.80
CA ASN A 274 4.58 7.18 13.87
C ASN A 274 3.68 7.83 14.93
N LYS A 275 3.89 9.12 15.25
CA LYS A 275 3.04 9.85 16.20
C LYS A 275 1.59 9.98 15.75
N ILE A 276 1.34 9.98 14.44
CA ILE A 276 -0.02 10.00 13.88
C ILE A 276 -0.72 8.65 14.09
N TRP A 277 0.04 7.56 14.18
CA TRP A 277 -0.48 6.20 14.35
C TRP A 277 -0.55 5.77 15.83
N GLU A 278 -0.31 6.68 16.77
CA GLU A 278 -0.27 6.38 18.21
C GLU A 278 -1.62 5.88 18.72
N ASN A 279 -2.72 6.52 18.32
CA ASN A 279 -4.08 6.13 18.71
C ASN A 279 -5.12 6.63 17.70
N SER A 280 -6.36 6.17 17.82
CA SER A 280 -7.43 6.56 16.90
C SER A 280 -7.71 8.07 16.92
N ALA A 281 -7.57 8.77 18.05
CA ALA A 281 -7.79 10.22 18.08
C ALA A 281 -6.77 10.99 17.23
N THR A 282 -5.48 10.73 17.41
CA THR A 282 -4.40 11.37 16.63
C THR A 282 -4.52 11.03 15.14
N LEU A 283 -4.78 9.76 14.83
CA LEU A 283 -4.96 9.23 13.48
C LEU A 283 -6.09 9.96 12.73
N TRP A 284 -7.30 9.98 13.29
CA TRP A 284 -8.45 10.59 12.62
C TRP A 284 -8.37 12.12 12.63
N THR A 285 -7.77 12.73 13.65
CA THR A 285 -7.51 14.18 13.66
C THR A 285 -6.57 14.58 12.52
N HIS A 286 -5.55 13.77 12.23
CA HIS A 286 -4.66 14.03 11.10
C HIS A 286 -5.38 13.91 9.75
N VAL A 287 -6.28 12.93 9.58
CA VAL A 287 -7.13 12.85 8.37
C VAL A 287 -7.98 14.11 8.21
N LEU A 288 -8.60 14.58 9.29
CA LEU A 288 -9.47 15.77 9.31
C LEU A 288 -8.73 17.09 9.04
N LYS A 289 -7.39 17.12 9.13
CA LYS A 289 -6.58 18.25 8.68
C LYS A 289 -6.73 18.50 7.17
N TYR A 290 -6.92 17.43 6.40
CA TYR A 290 -6.98 17.49 4.93
C TYR A 290 -8.39 17.25 4.39
N TYR A 291 -9.17 16.40 5.06
CA TYR A 291 -10.47 15.94 4.56
C TYR A 291 -11.55 16.18 5.61
N LYS A 292 -12.25 17.32 5.52
CA LYS A 292 -13.31 17.70 6.47
C LYS A 292 -14.71 17.26 6.06
N GLN A 293 -14.89 16.91 4.79
CA GLN A 293 -16.19 16.55 4.20
C GLN A 293 -16.27 15.03 4.01
N THR A 294 -16.05 14.29 5.09
CA THR A 294 -16.14 12.83 5.10
C THR A 294 -16.59 12.39 6.48
N THR A 295 -17.60 11.53 6.53
CA THR A 295 -18.22 11.04 7.77
C THR A 295 -17.32 10.09 8.56
N LEU A 296 -16.54 9.25 7.88
CA LEU A 296 -15.78 8.14 8.49
C LEU A 296 -14.76 8.58 9.56
N PRO A 297 -13.93 9.62 9.36
CA PRO A 297 -13.00 10.09 10.40
C PRO A 297 -13.70 10.63 11.66
N TYR A 298 -14.80 11.38 11.51
CA TYR A 298 -15.55 11.87 12.67
C TYR A 298 -16.17 10.72 13.45
N GLY A 299 -16.83 9.78 12.77
CA GLY A 299 -17.47 8.63 13.44
C GLY A 299 -16.47 7.76 14.20
N ASN A 300 -15.31 7.46 13.60
CA ASN A 300 -14.29 6.66 14.26
C ASN A 300 -13.57 7.40 15.40
N ARG A 301 -13.36 8.71 15.26
CA ARG A 301 -12.81 9.54 16.34
C ARG A 301 -13.79 9.69 17.51
N ALA A 302 -15.08 9.84 17.21
CA ALA A 302 -16.16 9.83 18.21
C ALA A 302 -16.21 8.52 19.00
N ASN A 303 -16.07 7.38 18.32
CA ASN A 303 -16.00 6.07 18.98
C ASN A 303 -14.82 6.02 19.96
N TYR A 304 -13.64 6.47 19.54
CA TYR A 304 -12.48 6.55 20.44
C TYR A 304 -12.74 7.45 21.65
N TYR A 305 -13.31 8.65 21.44
CA TYR A 305 -13.63 9.56 22.54
C TYR A 305 -14.66 8.95 23.51
N ARG A 306 -15.71 8.30 22.98
CA ARG A 306 -16.72 7.61 23.79
C ARG A 306 -16.07 6.50 24.64
N ASP A 307 -15.25 5.66 24.02
CA ASP A 307 -14.58 4.54 24.70
C ASP A 307 -13.60 5.04 25.79
N ASN A 308 -13.08 6.27 25.66
CA ASN A 308 -12.25 6.96 26.65
C ASN A 308 -13.04 7.90 27.58
N LYS A 309 -14.39 7.84 27.58
CA LYS A 309 -15.29 8.67 28.40
C LYS A 309 -15.21 10.18 28.16
N MET A 310 -14.63 10.61 27.04
CA MET A 310 -14.59 11.99 26.58
C MET A 310 -15.91 12.34 25.86
N TYR A 311 -17.01 12.38 26.62
CA TYR A 311 -18.35 12.38 26.06
C TYR A 311 -18.71 13.66 25.30
N LYS A 312 -18.18 14.82 25.69
CA LYS A 312 -18.44 16.10 25.02
C LYS A 312 -17.86 16.10 23.60
N GLU A 313 -16.61 15.66 23.47
CA GLU A 313 -15.89 15.53 22.21
C GLU A 313 -16.52 14.45 21.32
N ALA A 314 -16.91 13.31 21.91
CA ALA A 314 -17.63 12.26 21.20
C ALA A 314 -18.96 12.76 20.63
N LEU A 315 -19.74 13.51 21.42
CA LEU A 315 -21.02 14.05 20.99
C LEU A 315 -20.84 15.07 19.85
N ALA A 316 -19.82 15.93 19.94
CA ALA A 316 -19.50 16.89 18.89
C ALA A 316 -19.19 16.19 17.56
N ASP A 317 -18.35 15.15 17.57
CA ASP A 317 -17.99 14.41 16.36
C ASP A 317 -19.16 13.57 15.80
N TYR A 318 -20.00 12.97 16.65
CA TYR A 318 -21.22 12.30 16.18
C TYR A 318 -22.21 13.28 15.56
N ASN A 319 -22.39 14.47 16.16
CA ASN A 319 -23.23 15.52 15.59
C ASN A 319 -22.69 16.02 14.25
N ALA A 320 -21.37 16.21 14.14
CA ALA A 320 -20.73 16.55 12.88
C ALA A 320 -21.01 15.47 11.82
N THR A 321 -20.86 14.19 12.17
CA THR A 321 -21.17 13.06 11.27
C THR A 321 -22.63 13.11 10.80
N ILE A 322 -23.58 13.32 11.71
CA ILE A 322 -25.02 13.35 11.42
C ILE A 322 -25.44 14.56 10.58
N SER A 323 -24.72 15.67 10.70
CA SER A 323 -25.00 16.88 9.91
C SER A 323 -24.58 16.78 8.43
N MET A 324 -23.77 15.77 8.07
CA MET A 324 -23.30 15.57 6.70
C MET A 324 -24.36 14.87 5.84
N LYS A 325 -24.37 15.17 4.53
CA LYS A 325 -25.37 14.62 3.59
C LYS A 325 -25.33 13.09 3.45
N ASP A 326 -24.17 12.50 3.70
CA ASP A 326 -23.89 11.06 3.65
C ASP A 326 -24.02 10.39 5.04
N ALA A 327 -24.67 11.04 6.02
CA ALA A 327 -24.86 10.49 7.35
C ALA A 327 -25.61 9.16 7.33
N GLN A 328 -24.89 8.09 7.62
CA GLN A 328 -25.42 6.73 7.67
C GLN A 328 -26.24 6.50 8.95
N PRO A 329 -27.31 5.66 8.94
CA PRO A 329 -28.11 5.32 10.13
C PRO A 329 -27.29 4.88 11.35
N GLN A 330 -26.14 4.26 11.09
CA GLN A 330 -25.14 3.81 12.07
C GLN A 330 -24.63 4.96 12.96
N ALA A 331 -24.59 6.20 12.44
CA ALA A 331 -24.17 7.37 13.21
C ALA A 331 -25.18 7.72 14.32
N TYR A 332 -26.49 7.63 14.02
CA TYR A 332 -27.55 7.84 15.02
C TYR A 332 -27.51 6.77 16.10
N ASN A 333 -27.32 5.50 15.71
CA ASN A 333 -27.17 4.39 16.66
C ASN A 333 -25.92 4.59 17.56
N SER A 334 -24.81 5.02 16.97
CA SER A 334 -23.57 5.28 17.72
C SER A 334 -23.73 6.43 18.72
N ARG A 335 -24.45 7.50 18.34
CA ARG A 335 -24.80 8.59 19.26
C ARG A 335 -25.79 8.15 20.35
N ALA A 336 -26.75 7.29 20.02
CA ALA A 336 -27.67 6.71 21.01
C ALA A 336 -26.91 5.87 22.06
N ARG A 337 -25.93 5.07 21.62
CA ARG A 337 -25.02 4.34 22.53
C ARG A 337 -24.26 5.29 23.46
N LEU A 338 -23.74 6.40 22.93
CA LEU A 338 -23.09 7.44 23.76
C LEU A 338 -24.03 7.97 24.85
N TYR A 339 -25.29 8.30 24.54
CA TYR A 339 -26.25 8.73 25.57
C TYR A 339 -26.53 7.64 26.61
N PHE A 340 -26.56 6.38 26.20
CA PHE A 340 -26.68 5.25 27.11
C PHE A 340 -25.48 5.12 28.07
N ASP A 341 -24.26 5.35 27.55
CA ASP A 341 -23.03 5.32 28.35
C ASP A 341 -22.98 6.49 29.35
N ILE A 342 -23.42 7.68 28.93
CA ILE A 342 -23.57 8.85 29.81
C ILE A 342 -24.58 8.52 30.93
N ALA A 343 -25.74 7.99 30.59
CA ALA A 343 -26.79 7.67 31.57
C ALA A 343 -26.37 6.60 32.60
N LYS A 344 -25.47 5.67 32.22
CA LYS A 344 -24.94 4.63 33.13
C LYS A 344 -23.85 5.13 34.07
N ASN A 345 -23.16 6.22 33.74
CA ASN A 345 -22.15 6.81 34.61
C ASN A 345 -22.87 7.59 35.73
N GLN A 346 -22.84 7.04 36.95
CA GLN A 346 -23.72 7.40 38.07
C GLN A 346 -23.62 8.85 38.58
N ASP A 347 -22.68 9.66 38.08
CA ASP A 347 -22.55 11.08 38.45
C ASP A 347 -23.47 12.02 37.65
N THR A 348 -24.06 11.59 36.53
CA THR A 348 -24.91 12.47 35.69
C THR A 348 -26.40 12.47 36.04
N LEU A 349 -26.87 11.54 36.89
CA LEU A 349 -28.26 11.50 37.34
C LEU A 349 -28.63 12.65 38.30
N ILE A 350 -27.65 13.39 38.82
CA ILE A 350 -27.87 14.50 39.76
C ILE A 350 -28.02 15.86 39.03
N THR A 351 -27.56 15.96 37.78
CA THR A 351 -27.57 17.24 37.01
C THR A 351 -28.70 17.38 35.99
N CYS A 352 -29.59 16.41 35.84
CA CYS A 352 -30.76 16.53 34.96
C CYS A 352 -32.02 17.06 35.68
N THR A 353 -31.88 17.59 36.90
CA THR A 353 -32.98 18.14 37.72
C THR A 353 -32.84 19.62 38.07
N GLN A 354 -32.06 20.41 37.32
CA GLN A 354 -32.13 21.88 37.39
C GLN A 354 -32.26 22.52 36.02
#